data_AF-A0A7V3CYL5-F1
#
_entry.id   AF-A0A7V3CYL5-F1
#
_cell.length_a   1.000
_cell.length_b   1.000
_cell.length_c   1.000
_cell.angle_alpha   90.00
_cell.angle_beta   90.00
_cell.angle_gamma   90.00
#
_symmetry.space_group_name_H-M   'P 1'
#
loop_
_entity.id
_entity.type
_entity.pdbx_description
1 polymer ?
#
loop_
_entity_poly.entity_id
_entity_poly.type
_entity_poly.pdbx_seq_one_letter_code
_entity_poly.pdbx_strand_id
1 'polypeptide(L)'
;SAADCQHIATEFVIRLSHNLQRPALPALALTTDSSNLTAGGNDIGFENVFARSIEGLGNDGDVLFAISTSGNSKNIIKAVEKAKEKKIFTIGFLGGSGGKLKDLVDLPIIIPSSNTQRIQEGHITVAHIICELVEDSLFG
;
A
#
# COMPACT_ATOMS: atom_id res chain seq x y z
N SER A 1 -0.03 -4.71 6.93
CA SER A 1 1.31 -4.91 7.51
C SER A 1 2.38 -4.58 6.47
N ALA A 2 3.66 -4.43 6.84
CA ALA A 2 4.76 -4.33 5.86
C ALA A 2 4.92 -5.63 5.04
N ALA A 3 4.62 -6.78 5.66
CA ALA A 3 4.60 -8.08 4.98
C ALA A 3 3.56 -8.14 3.85
N ASP A 4 2.35 -7.59 4.06
CA ASP A 4 1.32 -7.56 3.01
C ASP A 4 1.74 -6.64 1.86
N CYS A 5 2.45 -5.54 2.14
CA CYS A 5 2.95 -4.63 1.11
C CYS A 5 3.95 -5.32 0.16
N GLN A 6 4.94 -6.03 0.72
CA GLN A 6 5.89 -6.81 -0.09
C GLN A 6 5.20 -7.97 -0.84
N HIS A 7 4.19 -8.59 -0.23
CA HIS A 7 3.44 -9.68 -0.86
C HIS A 7 2.70 -9.16 -2.09
N ILE A 8 1.92 -8.09 -1.95
CA ILE A 8 1.17 -7.47 -3.05
C ILE A 8 2.11 -7.07 -4.19
N ALA A 9 3.22 -6.40 -3.89
CA ALA A 9 4.19 -6.03 -4.92
C ALA A 9 4.75 -7.26 -5.65
N THR A 10 5.00 -8.36 -4.93
CA THR A 10 5.45 -9.63 -5.53
C THR A 10 4.40 -10.20 -6.47
N GLU A 11 3.12 -10.20 -6.08
CA GLU A 11 2.04 -10.73 -6.93
C GLU A 11 1.89 -9.93 -8.22
N PHE A 12 2.01 -8.60 -8.18
CA PHE A 12 2.02 -7.78 -9.38
C PHE A 12 3.24 -8.05 -10.27
N VAL A 13 4.45 -8.10 -9.69
CA VAL A 13 5.68 -8.26 -10.49
C VAL A 13 5.85 -9.68 -11.04
N ILE A 14 5.54 -10.72 -10.25
CA ILE A 14 5.71 -12.12 -10.63
C ILE A 14 4.44 -12.67 -11.28
N ARG A 15 3.41 -12.97 -10.47
CA ARG A 15 2.02 -13.34 -10.83
C ARG A 15 1.32 -13.97 -9.63
N LEU A 16 0.02 -13.72 -9.50
CA LEU A 16 -0.85 -14.46 -8.58
C LEU A 16 -1.36 -15.75 -9.22
N SER A 17 -1.96 -15.63 -10.40
CA SER A 17 -2.61 -16.77 -11.05
C SER A 17 -1.61 -17.66 -11.79
N HIS A 18 -1.60 -18.95 -11.45
CA HIS A 18 -0.76 -19.93 -12.16
C HIS A 18 -1.26 -20.24 -13.58
N ASN A 19 -2.53 -20.00 -13.86
CA ASN A 19 -3.18 -20.34 -15.13
C ASN A 19 -3.12 -19.21 -16.17
N LEU A 20 -2.68 -18.02 -15.76
CA LEU A 20 -2.62 -16.84 -16.62
C LEU A 20 -1.15 -16.47 -16.88
N GLN A 21 -0.72 -16.59 -18.14
CA GLN A 21 0.61 -16.17 -18.54
C GLN A 21 0.56 -14.70 -18.99
N ARG A 22 1.07 -13.80 -18.15
CA ARG A 22 1.12 -12.36 -18.44
C ARG A 22 2.53 -11.77 -18.24
N PRO A 23 2.82 -10.60 -18.83
CA PRO A 23 4.00 -9.81 -18.47
C PRO A 23 3.98 -9.37 -17.00
N ALA A 24 5.16 -8.96 -16.49
CA ALA A 24 5.28 -8.35 -15.16
C ALA A 24 4.52 -7.02 -15.10
N LEU A 25 3.83 -6.76 -13.98
CA LEU A 25 3.20 -5.47 -13.70
C LEU A 25 4.10 -4.66 -12.75
N PRO A 26 4.30 -3.36 -13.00
CA PRO A 26 5.18 -2.54 -12.17
C PRO A 26 4.57 -2.34 -10.78
N ALA A 27 5.26 -2.81 -9.74
CA ALA A 27 4.89 -2.56 -8.36
C ALA A 27 6.13 -2.53 -7.47
N LEU A 28 6.10 -1.67 -6.43
CA LEU A 28 7.19 -1.50 -5.50
C LEU A 28 6.67 -1.45 -4.06
N ALA A 29 7.24 -2.29 -3.19
CA ALA A 29 7.03 -2.19 -1.76
C ALA A 29 8.07 -1.25 -1.14
N LEU A 30 7.62 -0.13 -0.57
CA LEU A 30 8.50 0.87 0.06
C LEU A 30 9.10 0.41 1.40
N THR A 31 8.79 -0.83 1.82
CA THR A 31 9.17 -1.41 3.11
C THR A 31 10.41 -2.31 3.05
N THR A 32 11.02 -2.50 1.87
CA THR A 32 12.06 -3.53 1.67
C THR A 32 13.48 -2.97 1.65
N ASP A 33 13.68 -1.72 1.24
CA ASP A 33 15.01 -1.09 1.27
C ASP A 33 15.36 -0.64 2.69
N SER A 34 16.14 -1.49 3.37
CA SER A 34 16.59 -1.23 4.74
C SER A 34 17.45 0.02 4.86
N SER A 35 18.20 0.40 3.82
CA SER A 35 19.00 1.62 3.83
C SER A 35 18.11 2.86 3.83
N ASN A 36 17.07 2.89 2.98
CA ASN A 36 16.09 3.98 2.98
C ASN A 36 15.34 4.09 4.31
N LEU A 37 14.94 2.95 4.90
CA LEU A 37 14.22 2.94 6.17
C LEU A 37 15.08 3.43 7.34
N THR A 38 16.34 2.97 7.42
CA THR A 38 17.22 3.28 8.55
C THR A 38 17.82 4.68 8.44
N ALA A 39 18.33 5.08 7.26
CA ALA A 39 18.81 6.43 7.02
C ALA A 39 17.67 7.44 7.13
N GLY A 40 16.51 7.16 6.53
CA GLY A 40 15.34 8.04 6.64
C GLY A 40 14.84 8.16 8.08
N GLY A 41 14.82 7.06 8.83
CA GLY A 41 14.47 7.06 10.24
C GLY A 41 15.40 7.94 11.08
N ASN A 42 16.71 7.90 10.81
CA ASN A 42 17.74 8.68 11.50
C ASN A 42 17.74 10.16 11.10
N ASP A 43 17.67 10.45 9.80
CA ASP A 43 17.99 11.78 9.26
C ASP A 43 16.76 12.69 9.16
N ILE A 44 15.58 12.12 8.91
CA ILE A 44 14.34 12.87 8.68
C ILE A 44 13.20 12.42 9.58
N GLY A 45 13.43 11.50 10.51
CA GLY A 45 12.41 10.94 11.38
C GLY A 45 11.55 9.86 10.70
N PHE A 46 11.21 8.82 11.45
CA PHE A 46 10.54 7.64 10.91
C PHE A 46 9.18 7.93 10.28
N GLU A 47 8.49 8.99 10.69
CA GLU A 47 7.23 9.41 10.07
C GLU A 47 7.38 9.93 8.63
N ASN A 48 8.59 10.27 8.18
CA ASN A 48 8.81 10.83 6.84
C ASN A 48 9.37 9.81 5.83
N VAL A 49 9.71 8.58 6.25
CA VAL A 49 10.44 7.60 5.41
C VAL A 49 9.69 7.24 4.12
N PHE A 50 8.39 6.98 4.22
CA PHE A 50 7.58 6.64 3.05
C PHE A 50 7.21 7.87 2.21
N ALA A 51 7.00 9.02 2.86
CA ALA A 51 6.79 10.28 2.15
C ALA A 51 8.00 10.64 1.28
N ARG A 52 9.23 10.49 1.79
CA ARG A 52 10.45 10.72 1.00
C ARG A 52 10.59 9.75 -0.16
N SER A 53 10.20 8.49 0.03
CA SER A 53 10.20 7.51 -1.05
C SER A 53 9.19 7.86 -2.15
N ILE A 54 7.98 8.29 -1.78
CA ILE A 54 6.95 8.75 -2.73
C ILE A 54 7.39 10.03 -3.45
N GLU A 55 8.03 10.96 -2.74
CA GLU A 55 8.59 12.18 -3.31
C GLU A 55 9.55 11.87 -4.46
N GLY A 56 10.49 10.93 -4.23
CA GLY A 56 11.53 10.58 -5.18
C GLY A 56 11.12 9.60 -6.29
N LEU A 57 10.17 8.70 -6.02
CA LEU A 57 9.83 7.60 -6.94
C LEU A 57 8.46 7.72 -7.60
N GLY A 58 7.49 8.38 -6.96
CA GLY A 58 6.12 8.45 -7.45
C GLY A 58 5.94 9.46 -8.60
N ASN A 59 4.95 9.23 -9.45
CA ASN A 59 4.59 10.07 -10.58
C ASN A 59 3.07 10.26 -10.68
N ASP A 60 2.65 11.32 -11.39
CA ASP A 60 1.23 11.55 -11.72
C ASP A 60 0.66 10.31 -12.44
N GLY A 61 -0.48 9.82 -11.97
CA GLY A 61 -1.12 8.59 -12.47
C GLY A 61 -0.72 7.28 -11.76
N ASP A 62 0.27 7.29 -10.86
CA ASP A 62 0.58 6.11 -10.05
C ASP A 62 -0.53 5.83 -9.01
N VAL A 63 -0.49 4.63 -8.42
CA VAL A 63 -1.37 4.20 -7.32
C VAL A 63 -0.57 3.86 -6.07
N LEU A 64 -0.98 4.37 -4.92
CA LEU A 64 -0.43 4.04 -3.60
C LEU A 64 -1.39 3.16 -2.80
N PHE A 65 -0.92 1.98 -2.38
CA PHE A 65 -1.58 1.17 -1.34
C PHE A 65 -1.10 1.58 0.06
N ALA A 66 -1.93 2.30 0.80
CA ALA A 66 -1.69 2.73 2.17
C ALA A 66 -2.28 1.73 3.17
N ILE A 67 -1.44 0.86 3.74
CA ILE A 67 -1.89 -0.21 4.65
C ILE A 67 -1.67 0.20 6.11
N SER A 68 -2.76 0.33 6.89
CA SER A 68 -2.71 0.63 8.32
C SER A 68 -3.92 0.06 9.05
N THR A 69 -3.70 -0.90 9.95
CA THR A 69 -4.81 -1.52 10.71
C THR A 69 -5.54 -0.54 11.64
N SER A 70 -4.86 0.51 12.09
CA SER A 70 -5.45 1.57 12.93
C SER A 70 -5.92 2.79 12.15
N GLY A 71 -5.42 2.97 10.92
CA GLY A 71 -5.63 4.18 10.14
C GLY A 71 -4.95 5.45 10.68
N ASN A 72 -4.05 5.31 11.68
CA ASN A 72 -3.50 6.45 12.43
C ASN A 72 -1.96 6.52 12.41
N SER A 73 -1.29 5.63 11.69
CA SER A 73 0.17 5.60 11.60
C SER A 73 0.68 6.86 10.90
N LYS A 74 1.46 7.70 11.61
CA LYS A 74 1.96 8.98 11.08
C LYS A 74 2.78 8.83 9.79
N ASN A 75 3.58 7.78 9.69
CA ASN A 75 4.37 7.47 8.50
C ASN A 75 3.50 7.18 7.26
N ILE A 76 2.33 6.56 7.44
CA ILE A 76 1.39 6.30 6.35
C ILE A 76 0.57 7.55 6.03
N ILE A 77 0.19 8.34 7.03
CA ILE A 77 -0.52 9.62 6.81
C ILE A 77 0.32 10.56 5.95
N LYS A 78 1.59 10.78 6.32
CA LYS A 78 2.49 11.64 5.54
C LYS A 78 2.76 11.10 4.14
N ALA A 79 2.78 9.78 3.97
CA ALA A 79 2.90 9.14 2.67
C ALA A 79 1.71 9.48 1.75
N VAL A 80 0.48 9.37 2.28
CA VAL A 80 -0.75 9.73 1.56
C VAL A 80 -0.82 11.21 1.24
N GLU A 81 -0.43 12.09 2.17
CA GLU A 81 -0.34 13.53 1.93
C GLU A 81 0.62 13.84 0.76
N LYS A 82 1.81 13.23 0.76
CA LYS A 82 2.78 13.40 -0.34
C LYS A 82 2.28 12.82 -1.67
N ALA A 83 1.57 11.70 -1.63
CA ALA A 83 0.96 11.10 -2.81
C ALA A 83 -0.08 12.06 -3.45
N LYS A 84 -0.92 12.71 -2.63
CA LYS A 84 -1.88 13.71 -3.11
C LYS A 84 -1.22 14.91 -3.77
N GLU A 85 -0.15 15.44 -3.18
CA GLU A 85 0.63 16.52 -3.79
C GLU A 85 1.16 16.15 -5.18
N LYS A 86 1.45 14.86 -5.40
CA LYS A 86 1.94 14.30 -6.66
C LYS A 86 0.84 13.72 -7.56
N LYS A 87 -0.44 13.90 -7.20
CA LYS A 87 -1.62 13.38 -7.93
C LYS A 87 -1.63 11.86 -8.10
N ILE A 88 -1.07 11.17 -7.12
CA ILE A 88 -1.08 9.70 -7.04
C ILE A 88 -2.40 9.28 -6.40
N PHE A 89 -3.11 8.33 -7.01
CA PHE A 89 -4.36 7.81 -6.46
C PHE A 89 -4.08 6.92 -5.25
N THR A 90 -4.86 7.06 -4.17
CA THR A 90 -4.57 6.42 -2.89
C THR A 90 -5.66 5.44 -2.47
N ILE A 91 -5.28 4.19 -2.26
CA ILE A 91 -6.14 3.12 -1.72
C ILE A 91 -5.72 2.86 -0.27
N GLY A 92 -6.65 3.02 0.68
CA GLY A 92 -6.41 2.75 2.09
C GLY A 92 -6.89 1.37 2.50
N PHE A 93 -5.99 0.49 2.90
CA PHE A 93 -6.34 -0.76 3.59
C PHE A 93 -6.34 -0.53 5.09
N LEU A 94 -7.54 -0.40 5.66
CA LEU A 94 -7.76 0.11 7.00
C LEU A 94 -8.54 -0.90 7.86
N GLY A 95 -8.61 -0.64 9.17
CA GLY A 95 -9.40 -1.44 10.10
C GLY A 95 -10.15 -0.57 11.11
N GLY A 96 -11.07 -1.18 11.86
CA GLY A 96 -11.87 -0.51 12.86
C GLY A 96 -12.72 0.62 12.27
N SER A 97 -12.52 1.85 12.74
CA SER A 97 -13.20 3.05 12.22
C SER A 97 -12.50 3.68 11.01
N GLY A 98 -11.38 3.12 10.56
CA GLY A 98 -10.54 3.67 9.48
C GLY A 98 -9.57 4.76 9.92
N GLY A 99 -9.64 5.23 11.17
CA GLY A 99 -8.76 6.26 11.71
C GLY A 99 -8.80 7.56 10.90
N LYS A 100 -7.71 8.33 10.93
CA LYS A 100 -7.56 9.56 10.13
C LYS A 100 -7.46 9.27 8.63
N LEU A 101 -6.88 8.13 8.27
CA LEU A 101 -6.63 7.80 6.86
C LEU A 101 -7.90 7.64 6.04
N LYS A 102 -9.04 7.26 6.65
CA LYS A 102 -10.31 7.06 5.92
C LYS A 102 -10.74 8.28 5.12
N ASP A 103 -10.49 9.49 5.65
CA ASP A 103 -10.87 10.76 5.04
C ASP A 103 -9.74 11.35 4.19
N LEU A 104 -8.54 10.76 4.28
CA LEU A 104 -7.34 11.19 3.56
C LEU A 104 -7.06 10.37 2.31
N VAL A 105 -7.58 9.15 2.18
CA VAL A 105 -7.39 8.33 0.97
C VAL A 105 -8.54 8.52 0.00
N ASP A 106 -8.31 8.24 -1.28
CA ASP A 106 -9.35 8.32 -2.31
C ASP A 106 -10.31 7.13 -2.24
N LEU A 107 -9.79 5.94 -1.92
CA LEU A 107 -10.57 4.72 -1.76
C LEU A 107 -10.27 4.03 -0.41
N PRO A 108 -11.09 4.23 0.63
CA PRO A 108 -10.93 3.54 1.90
C PRO A 108 -11.61 2.15 1.88
N ILE A 109 -10.82 1.10 2.05
CA ILE A 109 -11.30 -0.28 2.31
C ILE A 109 -11.08 -0.59 3.79
N ILE A 110 -12.18 -0.63 4.55
CA ILE A 110 -12.15 -0.75 6.01
C ILE A 110 -12.63 -2.14 6.43
N ILE A 111 -11.73 -2.96 6.99
CA ILE A 111 -12.12 -4.25 7.57
C ILE A 111 -12.88 -4.00 8.88
N PRO A 112 -14.13 -4.49 9.03
CA PRO A 112 -15.01 -4.17 10.16
C PRO A 112 -14.66 -4.98 11.42
N SER A 113 -13.42 -4.83 11.88
CA SER A 113 -12.88 -5.51 13.06
C SER A 113 -12.00 -4.53 13.83
N SER A 114 -11.99 -4.65 15.16
CA SER A 114 -11.02 -3.97 16.03
C SER A 114 -9.79 -4.85 16.34
N ASN A 115 -9.82 -6.13 15.96
CA ASN A 115 -8.72 -7.06 16.15
C ASN A 115 -7.74 -6.97 14.98
N THR A 116 -6.51 -6.52 15.24
CA THR A 116 -5.42 -6.37 14.27
C THR A 116 -5.17 -7.64 13.44
N GLN A 117 -5.23 -8.82 14.03
CA GLN A 117 -4.96 -10.09 13.32
C GLN A 117 -6.04 -10.35 12.27
N ARG A 118 -7.33 -10.17 12.65
CA ARG A 118 -8.47 -10.29 11.74
C ARG A 118 -8.46 -9.22 10.66
N ILE A 119 -8.00 -8.00 10.99
CA ILE A 119 -7.83 -6.94 9.99
C ILE A 119 -6.77 -7.34 8.96
N GLN A 120 -5.63 -7.88 9.40
CA GLN A 120 -4.55 -8.32 8.50
C GLN A 120 -5.00 -9.47 7.58
N GLU A 121 -5.75 -10.44 8.11
CA GLU A 121 -6.38 -11.49 7.29
C GLU A 121 -7.34 -10.93 6.24
N GLY A 122 -8.15 -9.93 6.61
CA GLY A 122 -9.01 -9.23 5.68
C GLY A 122 -8.22 -8.45 4.62
N HIS A 123 -7.14 -7.77 5.01
CA HIS A 123 -6.27 -7.04 4.08
C HIS A 123 -5.67 -7.95 3.01
N ILE A 124 -5.07 -9.08 3.39
CA ILE A 124 -4.46 -9.98 2.41
C ILE A 124 -5.50 -10.63 1.49
N THR A 125 -6.68 -10.98 2.03
CA THR A 125 -7.79 -11.52 1.22
C THR A 125 -8.24 -10.53 0.16
N VAL A 126 -8.50 -9.26 0.56
CA VAL A 126 -8.86 -8.18 -0.36
C VAL A 126 -7.74 -7.95 -1.38
N ALA A 127 -6.48 -8.03 -0.95
CA ALA A 127 -5.34 -7.83 -1.83
C ALA A 127 -5.28 -8.88 -2.95
N HIS A 128 -5.50 -10.16 -2.61
CA HIS A 128 -5.58 -11.23 -3.60
C HIS A 128 -6.73 -11.01 -4.58
N ILE A 129 -7.92 -10.64 -4.09
CA ILE A 129 -9.06 -10.30 -4.95
C ILE A 129 -8.71 -9.17 -5.93
N ILE A 130 -8.05 -8.11 -5.46
CA ILE A 130 -7.63 -7.00 -6.34
C ILE A 130 -6.61 -7.47 -7.36
N CYS A 131 -5.62 -8.28 -6.97
CA CYS A 131 -4.62 -8.79 -7.90
C CYS A 131 -5.27 -9.67 -8.99
N GLU A 132 -6.19 -10.57 -8.60
CA GLU A 132 -6.98 -11.40 -9.52
C GLU A 132 -7.82 -10.53 -10.48
N LEU A 133 -8.57 -9.56 -9.96
CA LEU A 133 -9.38 -8.67 -10.79
C LEU A 133 -8.54 -7.82 -11.77
N VAL A 134 -7.33 -7.38 -11.36
CA VAL A 134 -6.43 -6.66 -12.26
C VAL A 134 -5.88 -7.60 -13.33
N GLU A 135 -5.51 -8.82 -12.96
CA GLU A 135 -5.05 -9.84 -13.90
C GLU A 135 -6.12 -10.16 -14.96
N ASP A 136 -7.35 -10.44 -14.54
CA ASP A 136 -8.48 -10.73 -15.42
C ASP A 136 -8.83 -9.53 -16.31
N SER A 137 -8.86 -8.32 -15.75
CA SER A 137 -9.22 -7.11 -16.51
C SER A 137 -8.21 -6.76 -17.60
N LEU A 138 -6.92 -7.04 -17.38
CA LEU A 138 -5.85 -6.68 -18.32
C LEU A 138 -5.52 -7.79 -19.31
N PHE A 139 -5.71 -9.07 -18.93
CA PHE A 139 -5.20 -10.20 -19.70
C PHE A 139 -6.18 -11.39 -19.85
N GLY A 140 -7.32 -11.37 -19.16
CA GLY A 140 -8.42 -12.34 -19.33
C GLY A 140 -9.33 -11.99 -20.50
#